data_AF-A0A8S3K7B5-F1
#
_entry.id   AF-A0A8S3K7B5-F1
#
_cell.length_a   1.000
_cell.length_b   1.000
_cell.length_c   1.000
_cell.angle_alpha   90.00
_cell.angle_beta   90.00
_cell.angle_gamma   90.00
#
_symmetry.space_group_name_H-M   'P 1'
#
loop_
_entity.id
_entity.type
_entity.pdbx_description
1 polymer ?
#
loop_
_entity_poly.entity_id
_entity_poly.type
_entity_poly.pdbx_seq_one_letter_code
_entity_poly.pdbx_strand_id
1 'polypeptide(L)'
;TNDDTWIYAYTFISKYYPSEKVLRSLQLSEIKNRIEFMNLAYLIFLNDTLVKPHELISILLKEINFTWSSVCLKLLPTITDIIGRYLETQNIANSTLFIDLQQWTLTILKSTKQPSQQDIYFLFKYIDQSTCRLSLQMKQYLFDELINICLQLEDRKKKCFDL
;
A
#
# COMPACT_ATOMS: atom_id res chain seq x y z
N THR A 1 -10.49 22.03 10.54
CA THR A 1 -10.25 21.34 11.81
C THR A 1 -9.98 19.83 11.64
N ASN A 2 -9.49 19.38 10.48
CA ASN A 2 -9.08 17.97 10.27
C ASN A 2 -7.58 17.73 10.48
N ASP A 3 -6.76 18.79 10.52
CA ASP A 3 -5.29 18.70 10.57
C ASP A 3 -4.77 18.12 11.90
N ASP A 4 -5.47 18.38 13.02
CA ASP A 4 -5.07 17.90 14.36
C ASP A 4 -5.13 16.38 14.50
N THR A 5 -6.00 15.72 13.73
CA THR A 5 -6.17 14.26 13.79
C THR A 5 -4.94 13.52 13.25
N TRP A 6 -4.24 14.10 12.28
CA TRP A 6 -3.07 13.50 11.66
C TRP A 6 -1.81 13.73 12.48
N ILE A 7 -1.65 14.92 13.06
CA ILE A 7 -0.58 15.19 14.03
C ILE A 7 -0.72 14.23 15.21
N TYR A 8 -1.95 13.99 15.68
CA TYR A 8 -2.20 13.01 16.74
C TYR A 8 -1.86 11.58 16.30
N ALA A 9 -2.31 11.13 15.12
CA ALA A 9 -2.00 9.79 14.61
C ALA A 9 -0.49 9.56 14.37
N TYR A 10 0.18 10.55 13.78
CA TYR A 10 1.64 10.56 13.58
C TYR A 10 2.39 10.54 14.91
N THR A 11 2.01 11.37 15.88
CA THR A 11 2.63 11.43 17.22
C THR A 11 2.37 10.16 18.02
N PHE A 12 1.17 9.59 17.92
CA PHE A 12 0.85 8.32 18.56
C PHE A 12 1.72 7.20 18.00
N ILE A 13 1.94 7.16 16.69
CA ILE A 13 2.73 6.10 16.06
C ILE A 13 4.23 6.29 16.28
N SER A 14 4.77 7.50 16.09
CA SER A 14 6.20 7.75 16.37
C SER A 14 6.58 7.44 17.82
N LYS A 15 5.64 7.63 18.76
CA LYS A 15 5.85 7.41 20.20
C LYS A 15 5.52 5.99 20.68
N TYR A 16 4.54 5.29 20.07
CA TYR A 16 4.02 4.02 20.58
C TYR A 16 4.17 2.82 19.61
N TYR A 17 4.43 3.05 18.32
CA TYR A 17 4.60 1.98 17.31
C TYR A 17 5.85 1.08 17.49
N PRO A 18 6.94 1.48 18.19
CA PRO A 18 8.03 0.54 18.49
C PRO A 18 7.60 -0.63 19.39
N SER A 19 6.40 -0.61 19.97
CA SER A 19 5.89 -1.70 20.79
C SER A 19 4.61 -2.29 20.19
N GLU A 20 4.75 -3.44 19.51
CA GLU A 20 3.63 -4.31 19.09
C GLU A 20 2.63 -4.61 20.22
N LYS A 21 3.03 -4.38 21.49
CA LYS A 21 2.23 -4.61 22.69
C LYS A 21 1.05 -3.65 22.84
N VAL A 22 1.13 -2.39 22.40
CA VAL A 22 0.03 -1.40 22.53
C VAL A 22 -1.07 -1.63 21.49
N LEU A 23 -0.71 -2.23 20.35
CA LEU A 23 -1.65 -2.50 19.27
C LEU A 23 -2.65 -3.61 19.60
N ARG A 24 -2.36 -4.49 20.57
CA ARG A 24 -3.26 -5.61 20.92
C ARG A 24 -4.55 -5.19 21.65
N SER A 25 -4.64 -3.96 22.19
CA SER A 25 -5.81 -3.49 22.94
C SER A 25 -6.79 -2.61 22.16
N LEU A 26 -6.36 -2.04 21.02
CA LEU A 26 -7.25 -1.38 20.07
C LEU A 26 -7.78 -2.42 19.08
N GLN A 27 -9.03 -2.32 18.63
CA GLN A 27 -9.54 -3.18 17.57
C GLN A 27 -8.71 -2.94 16.29
N LEU A 28 -7.66 -3.75 16.11
CA LEU A 28 -6.64 -3.61 15.07
C LEU A 28 -7.22 -3.51 13.66
N SER A 29 -8.40 -4.08 13.44
CA SER A 29 -9.17 -3.97 12.20
C SER A 29 -9.53 -2.52 11.85
N GLU A 30 -9.86 -1.68 12.84
CA GLU A 30 -10.33 -0.31 12.62
C GLU A 30 -9.20 0.64 12.19
N ILE A 31 -7.95 0.34 12.57
CA ILE A 31 -6.77 1.15 12.24
C ILE A 31 -5.86 0.51 11.19
N LYS A 32 -6.16 -0.72 10.74
CA LYS A 32 -5.33 -1.47 9.79
C LYS A 32 -5.04 -0.65 8.53
N ASN A 33 -6.06 -0.12 7.88
CA ASN A 33 -5.90 0.65 6.64
C ASN A 33 -5.06 1.93 6.86
N ARG A 34 -5.14 2.53 8.06
CA ARG A 34 -4.29 3.68 8.42
C ARG A 34 -2.85 3.28 8.54
N ILE A 35 -2.56 2.16 9.20
CA ILE A 35 -1.21 1.62 9.31
C ILE A 35 -0.65 1.30 7.92
N GLU A 36 -1.45 0.68 7.06
CA GLU A 36 -1.05 0.39 5.68
C GLU A 36 -0.69 1.66 4.93
N PHE A 37 -1.54 2.69 4.93
CA PHE A 37 -1.22 3.97 4.31
C PHE A 37 0.01 4.65 4.94
N MET A 38 0.18 4.56 6.25
CA MET A 38 1.34 5.14 6.94
C MET A 38 2.64 4.43 6.59
N ASN A 39 2.62 3.12 6.34
CA ASN A 39 3.78 2.42 5.81
C ASN A 39 4.18 2.96 4.43
N LEU A 40 3.20 3.26 3.56
CA LEU A 40 3.50 3.93 2.30
C LEU A 40 4.07 5.33 2.50
N ALA A 41 3.47 6.13 3.40
CA ALA A 41 3.98 7.46 3.72
C ALA A 41 5.42 7.42 4.27
N TYR A 42 5.75 6.39 5.05
CA TYR A 42 7.10 6.16 5.55
C TYR A 42 8.08 5.80 4.42
N LEU A 43 7.68 4.92 3.49
CA LEU A 43 8.50 4.61 2.30
C LEU A 43 8.76 5.86 1.44
N ILE A 44 7.74 6.69 1.25
CA ILE A 44 7.88 7.99 0.55
C ILE A 44 8.85 8.90 1.30
N PHE A 45 8.74 8.97 2.62
CA PHE A 45 9.61 9.80 3.46
C PHE A 45 11.07 9.35 3.42
N LEU A 46 11.33 8.05 3.36
CA LEU A 46 12.68 7.49 3.27
C LEU A 46 13.30 7.58 1.87
N ASN A 47 12.52 7.92 0.85
CA ASN A 47 13.01 7.95 -0.51
C ASN A 47 13.96 9.15 -0.72
N ASP A 48 15.23 8.85 -0.94
CA ASP A 48 16.32 9.82 -1.06
C ASP A 48 16.26 10.65 -2.36
N THR A 49 15.54 10.17 -3.39
CA THR A 49 15.33 10.92 -4.63
C THR A 49 14.32 12.06 -4.49
N LEU A 50 13.52 12.06 -3.42
CA LEU A 50 12.53 13.11 -3.16
C LEU A 50 13.12 14.24 -2.32
N VAL A 51 13.17 15.44 -2.89
CA VAL A 51 13.59 16.66 -2.16
C VAL A 51 12.53 17.10 -1.13
N LYS A 52 11.24 16.85 -1.41
CA LYS A 52 10.11 17.27 -0.58
C LYS A 52 9.08 16.15 -0.38
N PRO A 53 9.43 15.05 0.30
CA PRO A 53 8.53 13.90 0.45
C PRO A 53 7.21 14.23 1.16
N HIS A 54 7.22 15.18 2.10
CA HIS A 54 6.01 15.63 2.78
C HIS A 54 4.98 16.26 1.83
N GLU A 55 5.43 16.92 0.76
CA GLU A 55 4.55 17.53 -0.24
C GLU A 55 3.77 16.44 -0.98
N LEU A 56 4.46 15.37 -1.42
CA LEU A 56 3.82 14.22 -2.06
C LEU A 56 2.83 13.53 -1.10
N ILE A 57 3.19 13.34 0.17
CA ILE A 57 2.29 12.76 1.17
C ILE A 57 1.03 13.63 1.34
N SER A 58 1.18 14.96 1.42
CA SER A 58 0.04 15.88 1.51
C SER A 58 -0.85 15.83 0.27
N ILE A 59 -0.27 15.75 -0.93
CA ILE A 59 -1.03 15.61 -2.18
C ILE A 59 -1.83 14.30 -2.17
N LEU A 60 -1.19 13.18 -1.82
CA LEU A 60 -1.84 11.88 -1.70
C LEU A 60 -3.04 11.95 -0.73
N LEU A 61 -2.84 12.51 0.47
CA LEU A 61 -3.90 12.65 1.46
C LEU A 61 -5.08 13.48 0.95
N LYS A 62 -4.79 14.57 0.24
CA LYS A 62 -5.80 15.49 -0.28
C LYS A 62 -6.60 14.89 -1.43
N GLU A 63 -5.92 14.24 -2.38
CA GLU A 63 -6.55 13.74 -3.61
C GLU A 63 -7.24 12.38 -3.42
N ILE A 64 -6.75 11.53 -2.52
CA ILE A 64 -7.34 10.21 -2.25
C ILE A 64 -8.63 10.32 -1.41
N ASN A 65 -8.81 11.43 -0.68
CA ASN A 65 -9.88 11.60 0.30
C ASN A 65 -9.98 10.39 1.24
N PHE A 66 -8.86 10.02 1.84
CA PHE A 66 -8.72 8.79 2.62
C PHE A 66 -9.61 8.81 3.87
N THR A 67 -10.49 7.82 4.01
CA THR A 67 -11.40 7.67 5.15
C THR A 67 -11.16 6.36 5.91
N TRP A 68 -11.81 6.18 7.06
CA TRP A 68 -11.66 4.98 7.90
C TRP A 68 -12.08 3.68 7.20
N SER A 69 -12.99 3.74 6.23
CA SER A 69 -13.46 2.59 5.46
C SER A 69 -12.68 2.36 4.16
N SER A 70 -11.70 3.21 3.85
CA SER A 70 -10.89 3.11 2.65
C SER A 70 -10.02 1.84 2.67
N VAL A 71 -10.07 1.07 1.59
CA VAL A 71 -9.21 -0.11 1.40
C VAL A 71 -8.01 0.30 0.57
N CYS A 72 -6.80 0.26 1.15
CA CYS A 72 -5.56 0.72 0.51
C CYS A 72 -5.32 0.09 -0.87
N LEU A 73 -5.55 -1.23 -1.02
CA LEU A 73 -5.39 -1.90 -2.31
C LEU A 73 -6.28 -1.32 -3.41
N LYS A 74 -7.53 -0.95 -3.09
CA LYS A 74 -8.45 -0.36 -4.07
C LYS A 74 -8.04 1.05 -4.49
N LEU A 75 -7.23 1.73 -3.67
CA LEU A 75 -6.70 3.06 -3.95
C LEU A 75 -5.39 3.01 -4.75
N LEU A 76 -4.81 1.83 -4.97
CA LEU A 76 -3.53 1.65 -5.67
C LEU A 76 -3.49 2.35 -7.04
N PRO A 77 -4.52 2.27 -7.91
CA PRO A 77 -4.48 2.98 -9.20
C PRO A 77 -4.35 4.50 -9.03
N THR A 78 -5.12 5.07 -8.10
CA THR A 78 -5.11 6.50 -7.80
C THR A 78 -3.78 6.94 -7.18
N ILE A 79 -3.26 6.18 -6.22
CA ILE A 79 -1.95 6.41 -5.60
C ILE A 79 -0.85 6.42 -6.67
N THR A 80 -0.84 5.41 -7.55
CA THR A 80 0.16 5.26 -8.59
C THR A 80 0.10 6.43 -9.58
N ASP A 81 -1.09 6.89 -9.95
CA ASP A 81 -1.24 8.04 -10.83
C ASP A 81 -0.73 9.34 -10.17
N ILE A 82 -1.10 9.59 -8.91
CA ILE A 82 -0.63 10.77 -8.17
C ILE A 82 0.90 10.79 -8.06
N ILE A 83 1.51 9.67 -7.69
CA ILE A 83 2.97 9.54 -7.60
C ILE A 83 3.59 9.79 -8.97
N GLY A 84 3.04 9.20 -10.04
CA GLY A 84 3.54 9.40 -11.40
C GLY A 84 3.49 10.86 -11.84
N ARG A 85 2.35 11.53 -11.68
CA ARG A 85 2.21 12.97 -11.99
C ARG A 85 3.17 13.83 -11.18
N TYR A 86 3.37 13.51 -9.91
CA TYR A 86 4.31 14.24 -9.05
C TYR A 86 5.75 14.10 -9.53
N LEU A 87 6.20 12.88 -9.81
CA LEU A 87 7.56 12.62 -10.31
C LEU A 87 7.82 13.32 -11.65
N GLU A 88 6.84 13.28 -12.57
CA GLU A 88 6.88 13.99 -13.86
C GLU A 88 6.99 15.50 -13.66
N THR A 89 6.15 16.08 -12.79
CA THR A 89 6.14 17.52 -12.51
C THR A 89 7.45 18.00 -11.89
N GLN A 90 8.06 17.18 -11.03
CA GLN A 90 9.33 17.49 -10.38
C GLN A 90 10.56 17.09 -11.24
N ASN A 91 10.37 16.54 -12.44
CA ASN A 91 11.42 16.00 -13.31
C ASN A 91 12.36 15.01 -12.58
N ILE A 92 11.81 14.19 -11.67
CA ILE A 92 12.57 13.21 -10.91
C ILE A 92 12.70 11.93 -11.73
N ALA A 93 13.87 11.71 -12.30
CA ALA A 93 14.22 10.45 -12.96
C ALA A 93 14.76 9.43 -11.94
N ASN A 94 14.67 8.14 -12.28
CA ASN A 94 15.27 7.03 -11.51
C ASN A 94 14.79 6.88 -10.06
N SER A 95 13.57 7.33 -9.74
CA SER A 95 12.98 7.11 -8.43
C SER A 95 12.62 5.64 -8.22
N THR A 96 12.93 5.11 -7.04
CA THR A 96 12.55 3.75 -6.62
C THR A 96 11.12 3.65 -6.11
N LEU A 97 10.37 4.76 -6.03
CA LEU A 97 9.03 4.78 -5.42
C LEU A 97 8.04 3.77 -6.01
N PHE A 98 8.11 3.48 -7.30
CA PHE A 98 7.24 2.46 -7.90
C PHE A 98 7.62 1.04 -7.46
N ILE A 99 8.90 0.79 -7.15
CA ILE A 99 9.36 -0.45 -6.52
C ILE A 99 8.87 -0.48 -5.07
N ASP A 100 9.00 0.62 -4.34
CA ASP A 100 8.52 0.71 -2.96
C ASP A 100 6.99 0.48 -2.88
N LEU A 101 6.24 1.05 -3.82
CA LEU A 101 4.79 0.85 -3.95
C LEU A 101 4.42 -0.60 -4.29
N GLN A 102 5.21 -1.25 -5.13
CA GLN A 102 5.07 -2.66 -5.46
C GLN A 102 5.25 -3.53 -4.22
N GLN A 103 6.31 -3.29 -3.45
CA GLN A 103 6.58 -4.03 -2.21
C GLN A 103 5.52 -3.77 -1.13
N TRP A 104 5.06 -2.52 -1.03
CA TRP A 104 3.94 -2.14 -0.16
C TRP A 104 2.67 -2.92 -0.49
N THR A 105 2.33 -3.04 -1.78
CA THR A 105 1.16 -3.81 -2.27
C THR A 105 1.25 -5.26 -1.84
N LEU A 106 2.41 -5.90 -2.03
CA LEU A 106 2.64 -7.29 -1.63
C LEU A 106 2.60 -7.47 -0.11
N THR A 107 3.11 -6.49 0.64
CA THR A 107 3.06 -6.49 2.10
C THR A 107 1.62 -6.49 2.61
N ILE A 108 0.75 -5.66 2.02
CA ILE A 108 -0.68 -5.65 2.37
C ILE A 108 -1.30 -7.02 2.13
N LEU A 109 -1.09 -7.60 0.95
CA LEU A 109 -1.63 -8.92 0.60
C LEU A 109 -1.14 -10.01 1.55
N LYS A 110 0.18 -10.09 1.79
CA LYS A 110 0.79 -11.14 2.61
C LYS A 110 0.50 -10.99 4.11
N SER A 111 0.21 -9.77 4.59
CA SER A 111 -0.18 -9.54 5.99
C SER A 111 -1.55 -10.11 6.34
N THR A 112 -2.40 -10.34 5.34
CA THR A 112 -3.70 -10.98 5.54
C THR A 112 -3.54 -12.50 5.70
N LYS A 113 -4.12 -13.08 6.77
CA LYS A 113 -4.10 -14.54 6.98
C LYS A 113 -4.68 -15.30 5.79
N GLN A 114 -5.68 -14.72 5.13
CA GLN A 114 -6.22 -15.14 3.83
C GLN A 114 -6.52 -13.88 3.01
N PRO A 115 -5.71 -13.57 1.98
CA PRO A 115 -6.06 -12.54 1.02
C PRO A 115 -7.35 -12.94 0.29
N SER A 116 -8.24 -11.97 0.05
CA SER A 116 -9.47 -12.26 -0.66
C SER A 116 -9.17 -12.50 -2.14
N GLN A 117 -9.85 -13.48 -2.75
CA GLN A 117 -9.75 -13.70 -4.21
C GLN A 117 -10.15 -12.44 -5.00
N GLN A 118 -11.04 -11.61 -4.43
CA GLN A 118 -11.45 -10.35 -5.04
C GLN A 118 -10.32 -9.32 -5.09
N ASP A 119 -9.50 -9.23 -4.03
CA ASP A 119 -8.35 -8.32 -4.00
C ASP A 119 -7.28 -8.76 -5.01
N ILE A 120 -7.02 -10.06 -5.10
CA ILE A 120 -6.07 -10.62 -6.08
C ILE A 120 -6.57 -10.37 -7.52
N TYR A 121 -7.85 -10.64 -7.79
CA TYR A 121 -8.44 -10.39 -9.11
C TYR A 121 -8.42 -8.90 -9.47
N PHE A 122 -8.71 -8.02 -8.50
CA PHE A 122 -8.59 -6.58 -8.69
C PHE A 122 -7.18 -6.19 -9.12
N LEU A 123 -6.15 -6.75 -8.49
CA LEU A 123 -4.76 -6.45 -8.81
C LEU A 123 -4.36 -6.96 -10.20
N PHE A 124 -4.77 -8.18 -10.59
CA PHE A 124 -4.57 -8.65 -11.96
C PHE A 124 -5.19 -7.68 -12.98
N LYS A 125 -6.44 -7.28 -12.75
CA LYS A 125 -7.14 -6.32 -13.61
C LYS A 125 -6.43 -4.96 -13.65
N TYR A 126 -5.89 -4.50 -12.53
CA TYR A 126 -5.17 -3.23 -12.46
C TYR A 126 -3.84 -3.29 -13.25
N ILE A 127 -3.07 -4.36 -13.10
CA ILE A 127 -1.77 -4.53 -13.77
C ILE A 127 -1.95 -4.59 -15.30
N ASP A 128 -3.02 -5.22 -15.76
CA ASP A 128 -3.37 -5.36 -17.19
C ASP A 128 -3.86 -4.06 -17.84
N GLN A 129 -4.20 -3.03 -17.06
CA GLN A 129 -4.66 -1.75 -17.63
C GLN A 129 -3.54 -1.02 -18.38
N SER A 130 -3.89 -0.44 -19.53
CA SER A 130 -3.01 0.43 -20.32
C SER A 130 -2.62 1.71 -19.56
N THR A 131 -3.45 2.16 -18.63
CA THR A 131 -3.21 3.32 -17.76
C THR A 131 -2.29 3.01 -16.58
N CYS A 132 -1.94 1.74 -16.35
CA CYS A 132 -1.05 1.36 -15.27
C CYS A 132 0.38 1.85 -15.57
N ARG A 133 0.86 2.78 -14.76
CA ARG A 133 2.18 3.44 -14.89
C ARG A 133 3.36 2.56 -14.51
N LEU A 134 3.12 1.34 -14.02
CA LEU A 134 4.19 0.39 -13.71
C LEU A 134 4.92 -0.04 -14.99
N SER A 135 6.25 -0.18 -14.91
CA SER A 135 7.05 -0.74 -15.99
C SER A 135 6.65 -2.19 -16.30
N LEU A 136 6.96 -2.68 -17.50
CA LEU A 136 6.68 -4.06 -17.87
C LEU A 136 7.30 -5.07 -16.88
N GLN A 137 8.54 -4.82 -16.45
CA GLN A 137 9.23 -5.67 -15.48
C GLN A 137 8.51 -5.69 -14.13
N MET A 138 8.00 -4.54 -13.68
CA MET A 138 7.21 -4.46 -12.45
C MET A 138 5.87 -5.20 -12.58
N LYS A 139 5.21 -5.10 -13.74
CA LYS A 139 3.98 -5.83 -14.02
C LYS A 139 4.20 -7.34 -13.99
N GLN A 140 5.26 -7.83 -14.63
CA GLN A 140 5.64 -9.24 -14.64
C GLN A 140 5.92 -9.75 -13.22
N TYR A 141 6.74 -9.04 -12.45
CA TYR A 141 7.04 -9.43 -11.07
C TYR A 141 5.79 -9.51 -10.19
N LEU A 142 4.90 -8.52 -10.26
CA LEU A 142 3.64 -8.57 -9.52
C LEU A 142 2.76 -9.74 -9.97
N PHE A 143 2.68 -9.99 -11.28
CA PHE A 143 1.91 -11.11 -11.80
C PHE A 143 2.40 -12.44 -11.21
N ASP A 144 3.71 -12.68 -11.22
CA ASP A 144 4.32 -13.91 -10.68
C ASP A 144 4.04 -14.06 -9.18
N GLU A 145 4.19 -12.97 -8.41
CA GLU A 145 3.88 -12.97 -6.98
C GLU A 145 2.39 -13.22 -6.70
N LEU A 146 1.48 -12.66 -7.49
CA LEU A 146 0.04 -12.90 -7.36
C LEU A 146 -0.32 -14.36 -7.69
N ILE A 147 0.29 -14.94 -8.73
CA ILE A 147 0.12 -16.37 -9.05
C ILE A 147 0.63 -17.25 -7.91
N ASN A 148 1.80 -16.95 -7.35
CA ASN A 148 2.34 -17.67 -6.20
C ASN A 148 1.39 -17.61 -4.99
N ILE A 149 0.79 -16.44 -4.72
CA ILE A 149 -0.22 -16.30 -3.67
C ILE A 149 -1.47 -17.14 -3.97
N CYS A 150 -1.97 -17.15 -5.22
CA CYS A 150 -3.10 -17.99 -5.62
C CYS A 150 -2.82 -19.48 -5.39
N LEU A 151 -1.67 -19.98 -5.83
CA LEU A 151 -1.27 -21.39 -5.66
C LEU A 151 -1.20 -21.78 -4.18
N GLN A 152 -0.61 -20.91 -3.34
CA GLN A 152 -0.56 -21.15 -1.89
C GLN A 152 -1.96 -21.21 -1.26
N LEU A 153 -2.93 -20.44 -1.77
CA LEU A 153 -4.31 -20.47 -1.28
C LEU A 153 -5.02 -21.77 -1.69
N GLU A 154 -4.78 -22.27 -2.90
CA GLU A 154 -5.32 -23.56 -3.33
C GLU A 154 -4.75 -24.73 -2.53
N ASP A 155 -3.44 -24.75 -2.28
CA ASP A 155 -2.79 -25.78 -1.47
C ASP A 155 -3.32 -25.80 -0.03
N ARG A 156 -3.54 -24.63 0.57
CA ARG A 156 -4.15 -24.52 1.90
C ARG A 156 -5.58 -25.06 1.92
N LYS A 157 -6.37 -24.80 0.86
CA LYS A 157 -7.73 -25.34 0.73
C LYS A 157 -7.68 -26.87 0.66
N LYS A 158 -6.85 -27.44 -0.20
CA LYS A 158 -6.68 -28.91 -0.33
C LYS A 158 -6.31 -29.57 1.00
N LYS A 159 -5.29 -29.06 1.69
CA LYS A 159 -4.89 -29.57 3.02
C LYS A 159 -5.98 -29.49 4.09
N CYS A 160 -6.95 -28.58 3.94
CA CYS A 160 -8.06 -28.43 4.88
C CYS A 160 -9.22 -29.40 4.59
N PHE A 161 -9.27 -30.01 3.40
CA PHE A 161 -10.23 -31.05 3.03
C PHE A 161 -9.69 -32.47 3.26
N ASP A 162 -8.37 -32.62 3.40
CA ASP A 162 -7.69 -33.90 3.68
C ASP A 162 -7.55 -34.20 5.19
N LEU A 163 -8.27 -33.47 6.06
CA LEU A 163 -8.35 -33.63 7.52
C LEU A 163 -9.79 -33.95 7.94
#